data_AF-A0A5C0DW94-F1
#
_entry.id   AF-A0A5C0DW94-F1
#
_cell.length_a   1.000
_cell.length_b   1.000
_cell.length_c   1.000
_cell.angle_alpha   90.00
_cell.angle_beta   90.00
_cell.angle_gamma   90.00
#
_symmetry.space_group_name_H-M   'P 1'
#
loop_
_entity.id
_entity.type
_entity.pdbx_description
1 polymer ?
#
loop_
_entity_poly.entity_id
_entity_poly.type
_entity_poly.pdbx_seq_one_letter_code
_entity_poly.pdbx_strand_id
1 'polypeptide(L)'
;MSPGIKAVDLLAIESQVIWLIEAKDYRQHPRTKTIDLADEVVQKVLYTLAAMLPAKIHASDISESNFGGEILKGQQLRVVLHLEQPVKTSKLFPRVIDPSKVQLKLRSLIKPIDPHPKVVESNQMQGLQWTVTEL
;
A
#
# COMPACT_ATOMS: atom_id res chain seq x y z
N MET A 1 -3.95 24.03 -10.09
CA MET A 1 -3.51 22.67 -10.46
C MET A 1 -3.75 21.77 -9.26
N SER A 2 -4.48 20.67 -9.42
CA SER A 2 -4.61 19.68 -8.33
C SER A 2 -3.20 19.16 -8.01
N PRO A 3 -2.73 19.16 -6.76
CA PRO A 3 -1.49 18.49 -6.42
C PRO A 3 -1.60 17.05 -6.93
N GLY A 4 -0.64 16.59 -7.72
CA GLY A 4 -0.73 15.29 -8.42
C GLY A 4 -1.20 14.19 -7.47
N ILE A 5 -2.43 13.70 -7.68
CA ILE A 5 -3.04 12.68 -6.85
C ILE A 5 -2.25 11.39 -7.08
N LYS A 6 -1.84 10.76 -5.98
CA LYS A 6 -1.17 9.47 -5.97
C LYS A 6 -2.15 8.42 -5.47
N ALA A 7 -2.01 7.19 -5.92
CA ALA A 7 -2.77 6.06 -5.40
C ALA A 7 -1.82 4.97 -4.90
N VAL A 8 -2.34 4.08 -4.06
CA VAL A 8 -1.70 2.78 -3.82
C VAL A 8 -1.63 1.98 -5.11
N ASP A 9 -0.64 1.10 -5.23
CA ASP A 9 -0.40 0.36 -6.47
C ASP A 9 -1.49 -0.69 -6.77
N LEU A 10 -2.11 -1.27 -5.74
CA LEU A 10 -3.12 -2.33 -5.88
C LEU A 10 -4.28 -2.17 -4.89
N LEU A 11 -5.47 -2.55 -5.35
CA LEU A 11 -6.69 -2.69 -4.56
C LEU A 11 -7.26 -4.10 -4.74
N ALA A 12 -7.71 -4.70 -3.64
CA ALA A 12 -8.38 -5.99 -3.69
C ALA A 12 -9.54 -6.04 -2.68
N ILE A 13 -10.52 -6.90 -2.95
CA ILE A 13 -11.67 -7.15 -2.08
C ILE A 13 -11.73 -8.65 -1.80
N GLU A 14 -11.79 -9.02 -0.52
CA GLU A 14 -12.03 -10.39 -0.08
C GLU A 14 -12.93 -10.37 1.16
N SER A 15 -14.07 -11.07 1.13
CA SER A 15 -14.97 -11.20 2.29
C SER A 15 -15.33 -9.86 2.96
N GLN A 16 -15.69 -8.84 2.17
CA GLN A 16 -15.96 -7.45 2.61
C GLN A 16 -14.76 -6.69 3.20
N VAL A 17 -13.56 -7.25 3.13
CA VAL A 17 -12.31 -6.57 3.48
C VAL A 17 -11.72 -5.94 2.24
N ILE A 18 -11.45 -4.64 2.32
CA ILE A 18 -10.79 -3.86 1.28
C ILE A 18 -9.30 -3.78 1.62
N TRP A 19 -8.47 -4.29 0.71
CA TRP A 19 -7.04 -4.29 0.84
C TRP A 19 -6.44 -3.16 0.00
N LEU A 20 -5.72 -2.25 0.67
CA LEU A 20 -4.93 -1.20 0.04
C LEU A 20 -3.47 -1.60 0.10
N ILE A 21 -2.88 -1.89 -1.05
CA ILE A 21 -1.56 -2.50 -1.13
C ILE A 21 -0.62 -1.59 -1.90
N GLU A 22 0.44 -1.15 -1.24
CA GLU A 22 1.55 -0.45 -1.88
C GLU A 22 2.74 -1.39 -2.01
N ALA A 23 3.33 -1.47 -3.20
CA ALA A 23 4.52 -2.27 -3.44
C ALA A 23 5.76 -1.37 -3.63
N LYS A 24 6.85 -1.74 -2.98
CA LYS A 24 8.16 -1.09 -3.14
C LYS A 24 9.23 -2.15 -3.25
N ASP A 25 9.96 -2.11 -4.35
CA ASP A 25 11.11 -2.97 -4.56
C ASP A 25 12.40 -2.15 -4.56
N TYR A 26 13.20 -2.34 -3.52
CA TYR A 26 14.51 -1.71 -3.36
C TYR A 26 15.67 -2.71 -3.55
N ARG A 27 15.40 -3.90 -4.09
CA ARG A 27 16.44 -4.91 -4.35
C ARG A 27 17.43 -4.46 -5.42
N GLN A 28 16.95 -3.76 -6.45
CA GLN A 28 17.76 -3.29 -7.58
C GLN A 28 18.00 -1.78 -7.62
N HIS A 29 17.13 -0.99 -7.00
CA HIS A 29 17.24 0.47 -7.01
C HIS A 29 17.02 1.02 -5.61
N PRO A 30 18.01 1.72 -5.02
CA PRO A 30 17.85 2.29 -3.69
C PRO A 30 16.78 3.40 -3.70
N ARG A 31 16.16 3.61 -2.55
CA ARG A 31 15.21 4.72 -2.37
C ARG A 31 15.91 6.07 -2.61
N THR A 32 15.35 6.87 -3.50
CA THR A 32 15.83 8.25 -3.80
C THR A 32 14.96 9.35 -3.22
N LYS A 33 13.71 9.03 -2.85
CA LYS A 33 12.74 10.01 -2.34
C LYS A 33 13.09 10.47 -0.93
N THR A 34 13.01 11.77 -0.70
CA THR A 34 13.29 12.43 0.59
C THR A 34 12.14 12.36 1.58
N ILE A 35 10.89 12.23 1.10
CA ILE A 35 9.75 11.96 1.97
C ILE A 35 9.97 10.63 2.71
N ASP A 36 9.54 10.56 3.96
CA ASP A 36 9.55 9.31 4.71
C ASP A 36 8.62 8.28 4.06
N LEU A 37 9.00 7.00 4.11
CA LEU A 37 8.27 5.93 3.45
C LEU A 37 6.86 5.73 4.03
N ALA A 38 6.70 5.82 5.36
CA ALA A 38 5.37 5.68 5.96
C ALA A 38 4.48 6.85 5.55
N ASP A 39 5.00 8.08 5.57
CA ASP A 39 4.25 9.28 5.17
C ASP A 39 3.83 9.22 3.69
N GLU A 40 4.70 8.71 2.81
CA GLU A 40 4.37 8.47 1.41
C GLU A 40 3.21 7.48 1.24
N VAL A 41 3.24 6.36 1.97
CA VAL A 41 2.17 5.34 1.93
C VAL A 41 0.86 5.91 2.47
N VAL A 42 0.90 6.64 3.59
CA VAL A 42 -0.30 7.27 4.16
C VAL A 42 -0.92 8.27 3.18
N GLN A 43 -0.10 9.10 2.52
CA GLN A 43 -0.60 10.01 1.49
C GLN A 43 -1.33 9.26 0.37
N LYS A 44 -0.74 8.17 -0.13
CA LYS A 44 -1.35 7.32 -1.16
C LYS A 44 -2.65 6.68 -0.69
N VAL A 45 -2.68 6.13 0.53
CA VAL A 45 -3.89 5.54 1.14
C VAL A 45 -5.02 6.56 1.22
N LEU A 46 -4.75 7.76 1.75
CA LEU A 46 -5.76 8.80 1.92
C LEU A 46 -6.32 9.28 0.57
N TYR A 47 -5.44 9.46 -0.41
CA TYR A 47 -5.84 9.86 -1.77
C TYR A 47 -6.66 8.77 -2.46
N THR A 48 -6.26 7.51 -2.34
CA THR A 48 -7.03 6.37 -2.84
C THR A 48 -8.42 6.35 -2.21
N LEU A 49 -8.54 6.43 -0.88
CA LEU A 49 -9.83 6.45 -0.20
C LEU A 49 -10.70 7.64 -0.63
N ALA A 50 -10.13 8.83 -0.77
CA ALA A 50 -10.83 10.01 -1.24
C ALA A 50 -11.34 9.86 -2.69
N ALA A 51 -10.67 9.06 -3.51
CA ALA A 51 -11.05 8.81 -4.90
C ALA A 51 -12.14 7.74 -5.07
N MET A 52 -12.43 6.91 -4.06
CA MET A 52 -13.38 5.79 -4.20
C MET A 52 -14.81 6.22 -4.52
N LEU A 53 -15.31 7.24 -3.81
CA LEU A 53 -16.65 7.76 -4.05
C LEU A 53 -16.78 8.44 -5.42
N PRO A 54 -15.85 9.34 -5.82
CA PRO A 54 -15.81 9.84 -7.20
C PRO A 54 -15.71 8.74 -8.26
N ALA A 55 -14.89 7.70 -8.04
CA ALA A 55 -14.76 6.60 -8.99
C ALA A 55 -16.10 5.88 -9.20
N LYS A 56 -16.84 5.58 -8.13
CA LYS A 56 -18.19 5.00 -8.23
C LYS A 56 -19.15 5.88 -9.05
N ILE A 57 -19.15 7.19 -8.81
CA ILE A 57 -20.18 8.11 -9.35
C ILE A 57 -19.83 8.59 -10.78
N HIS A 58 -18.55 8.81 -11.06
CA HIS A 58 -18.10 9.59 -12.21
C HIS A 58 -17.09 8.86 -13.11
N ALA A 59 -16.71 7.60 -12.81
CA ALA A 59 -15.84 6.87 -13.72
C ALA A 59 -16.51 6.72 -15.10
N SER A 60 -15.73 7.00 -16.15
CA SER A 60 -16.14 6.78 -17.53
C SER A 60 -16.11 5.30 -17.92
N ASP A 61 -15.32 4.50 -17.19
CA ASP A 61 -15.26 3.06 -17.34
C ASP A 61 -16.26 2.40 -16.37
N ILE A 62 -17.16 1.58 -16.92
CA ILE A 62 -18.20 0.89 -16.12
C ILE A 62 -17.60 -0.12 -15.14
N SER A 63 -16.48 -0.76 -15.49
CA SER A 63 -15.80 -1.70 -14.61
C SER A 63 -15.17 -0.98 -13.41
N GLU A 64 -14.61 0.22 -13.62
CA GLU A 64 -14.11 1.07 -12.54
C GLU A 64 -15.24 1.58 -11.63
N SER A 65 -16.36 2.03 -12.22
CA SER A 65 -17.55 2.45 -11.46
C SER A 65 -18.10 1.31 -10.61
N ASN A 66 -18.25 0.12 -11.20
CA ASN A 66 -18.71 -1.09 -10.50
C ASN A 66 -17.75 -1.47 -9.39
N PHE A 67 -16.45 -1.46 -9.65
CA PHE A 67 -15.44 -1.77 -8.65
C PHE A 67 -15.45 -0.75 -7.49
N GLY A 68 -15.55 0.54 -7.77
CA GLY A 68 -15.75 1.57 -6.75
C GLY A 68 -17.03 1.36 -5.94
N GLY A 69 -18.09 0.85 -6.58
CA GLY A 69 -19.31 0.39 -5.94
C GLY A 69 -19.08 -0.74 -4.94
N GLU A 70 -18.33 -1.77 -5.31
CA GLU A 70 -17.98 -2.90 -4.43
C GLU A 70 -17.07 -2.48 -3.29
N ILE A 71 -16.07 -1.62 -3.54
CA ILE A 71 -15.21 -1.07 -2.49
C ILE A 71 -16.06 -0.36 -1.43
N LEU A 72 -17.02 0.47 -1.83
CA LEU A 72 -17.86 1.21 -0.88
C LEU A 72 -18.84 0.34 -0.08
N LYS A 73 -18.98 -0.95 -0.40
CA LYS A 73 -19.73 -1.93 0.41
C LYS A 73 -18.86 -2.61 1.47
N GLY A 74 -17.53 -2.50 1.39
CA GLY A 74 -16.63 -3.15 2.33
C GLY A 74 -16.80 -2.60 3.75
N GLN A 75 -16.55 -3.46 4.74
CA GLN A 75 -16.77 -3.17 6.16
C GLN A 75 -15.47 -3.02 6.95
N GLN A 76 -14.35 -3.35 6.31
CA GLN A 76 -13.03 -3.29 6.91
C GLN A 76 -11.99 -2.84 5.89
N LEU A 77 -11.09 -1.97 6.32
CA LEU A 77 -9.91 -1.57 5.55
C LEU A 77 -8.69 -2.29 6.10
N ARG A 78 -7.82 -2.79 5.22
CA ARG A 78 -6.50 -3.32 5.56
C ARG A 78 -5.45 -2.68 4.68
N VAL A 79 -4.42 -2.11 5.30
CA VAL A 79 -3.31 -1.46 4.62
C VAL A 79 -2.08 -2.36 4.69
N VAL A 80 -1.48 -2.62 3.53
CA VAL A 80 -0.25 -3.40 3.43
C VAL A 80 0.79 -2.63 2.62
N LEU A 81 1.97 -2.50 3.19
CA LEU A 81 3.18 -2.13 2.45
C LEU A 81 3.97 -3.40 2.20
N HIS A 82 4.05 -3.81 0.93
CA HIS A 82 4.92 -4.87 0.48
C HIS A 82 6.28 -4.27 0.10
N LEU A 83 7.29 -4.50 0.93
CA LEU A 83 8.60 -3.85 0.88
C LEU A 83 9.70 -4.87 0.62
N GLU A 84 10.11 -5.03 -0.64
CA GLU A 84 11.25 -5.86 -0.98
C GLU A 84 12.57 -5.11 -0.74
N GLN A 85 13.49 -5.77 -0.05
CA GLN A 85 14.84 -5.26 0.21
C GLN A 85 15.90 -6.33 -0.12
N PRO A 86 17.15 -5.92 -0.39
CA PRO A 86 18.25 -6.87 -0.55
C PRO A 86 18.41 -7.75 0.70
N VAL A 87 18.41 -9.08 0.51
CA VAL A 87 18.66 -10.03 1.61
C VAL A 87 20.08 -9.87 2.15
N LYS A 88 21.06 -9.73 1.26
CA LYS A 88 22.45 -9.44 1.59
C LYS A 88 22.69 -7.94 1.47
N THR A 89 23.05 -7.31 2.59
CA THR A 89 23.44 -5.90 2.59
C THR A 89 24.78 -5.74 1.87
N SER A 90 24.87 -4.76 0.97
CA SER A 90 26.11 -4.37 0.29
C SER A 90 26.20 -2.85 0.21
N LYS A 91 27.38 -2.31 -0.14
CA LYS A 91 27.52 -0.86 -0.35
C LYS A 91 26.60 -0.32 -1.45
N LEU A 92 26.36 -1.10 -2.51
CA LEU A 92 25.52 -0.70 -3.63
C LEU A 92 24.02 -0.90 -3.33
N PHE A 93 23.69 -1.92 -2.53
CA PHE A 93 22.32 -2.29 -2.16
C PHE A 93 22.21 -2.50 -0.63
N PRO A 94 22.14 -1.42 0.15
CA PRO A 94 22.08 -1.51 1.60
C PRO A 94 20.64 -1.77 2.08
N ARG A 95 20.48 -2.62 3.09
CA ARG A 95 19.21 -2.79 3.81
C ARG A 95 19.06 -1.68 4.85
N VAL A 96 18.53 -0.53 4.41
CA VAL A 96 18.46 0.69 5.23
C VAL A 96 17.13 0.89 5.93
N ILE A 97 16.08 0.19 5.49
CA ILE A 97 14.73 0.39 6.01
C ILE A 97 14.42 -0.73 6.99
N ASP A 98 14.09 -0.35 8.23
CA ASP A 98 13.61 -1.26 9.27
C ASP A 98 12.08 -1.41 9.13
N PRO A 99 11.56 -2.57 8.71
CA PRO A 99 10.13 -2.78 8.50
C PRO A 99 9.31 -2.57 9.78
N SER A 100 9.87 -2.89 10.95
CA SER A 100 9.15 -2.76 12.23
C SER A 100 8.95 -1.29 12.59
N LYS A 101 9.95 -0.43 12.34
CA LYS A 101 9.83 1.02 12.54
C LYS A 101 8.80 1.64 11.59
N VAL A 102 8.83 1.22 10.31
CA VAL A 102 7.84 1.67 9.33
C VAL A 102 6.43 1.23 9.75
N GLN A 103 6.25 -0.01 10.18
CA GLN A 103 4.96 -0.53 10.63
C GLN A 103 4.44 0.22 11.86
N LEU A 104 5.28 0.48 12.86
CA LEU A 104 4.92 1.25 14.04
C LEU A 104 4.49 2.67 13.67
N LYS A 105 5.24 3.35 12.79
CA LYS A 105 4.89 4.69 12.31
C LYS A 105 3.59 4.67 11.53
N LEU A 106 3.41 3.76 10.56
CA LEU A 106 2.15 3.57 9.83
C LEU A 106 0.98 3.41 10.79
N ARG A 107 1.08 2.47 11.74
CA ARG A 107 0.03 2.24 12.74
C ARG A 107 -0.32 3.51 13.51
N SER A 108 0.66 4.34 13.87
CA SER A 108 0.40 5.60 14.57
C SER A 108 -0.37 6.61 13.72
N LEU A 109 -0.11 6.67 12.41
CA LEU A 109 -0.69 7.65 11.49
C LEU A 109 -2.08 7.26 11.00
N ILE A 110 -2.31 5.97 10.77
CA ILE A 110 -3.54 5.46 10.14
C ILE A 110 -4.37 4.58 11.07
N LYS A 111 -4.17 4.65 12.39
CA LYS A 111 -4.96 3.89 13.37
C LYS A 111 -6.48 3.95 13.15
N PRO A 112 -7.09 5.09 12.78
CA PRO A 112 -8.53 5.16 12.50
C PRO A 112 -8.96 4.47 11.19
N ILE A 113 -8.02 4.23 10.27
CA ILE A 113 -8.25 3.58 8.98
C ILE A 113 -7.98 2.08 9.10
N ASP A 114 -6.78 1.71 9.55
CA ASP A 114 -6.39 0.34 9.87
C ASP A 114 -5.52 0.35 11.15
N PRO A 115 -6.01 -0.21 12.27
CA PRO A 115 -5.23 -0.31 13.51
C PRO A 115 -4.13 -1.38 13.46
N HIS A 116 -4.10 -2.21 12.42
CA HIS A 116 -3.18 -3.34 12.22
C HIS A 116 -2.57 -3.38 10.80
N PRO A 117 -1.94 -2.29 10.32
CA PRO A 117 -1.29 -2.30 9.03
C PRO A 117 -0.10 -3.25 9.05
N LYS A 118 0.21 -3.86 7.90
CA LYS A 118 1.35 -4.77 7.78
C LYS A 118 2.43 -4.18 6.89
N VAL A 119 3.68 -4.35 7.31
CA VAL A 119 4.85 -4.17 6.44
C VAL A 119 5.48 -5.54 6.27
N VAL A 120 5.51 -6.03 5.04
CA VAL A 120 5.90 -7.41 4.72
C VAL A 120 6.94 -7.44 3.61
N GLU A 121 7.69 -8.52 3.54
CA GLU A 121 8.53 -8.88 2.39
C GLU A 121 8.14 -10.30 1.97
N SER A 122 8.51 -10.74 0.77
CA SER A 122 8.16 -12.07 0.24
C SER A 122 8.63 -13.22 1.13
N ASN A 123 9.72 -13.01 1.88
CA ASN A 123 10.24 -13.98 2.85
C ASN A 123 9.52 -13.93 4.22
N GLN A 124 8.64 -12.96 4.45
CA GLN A 124 7.92 -12.74 5.71
C GLN A 124 6.52 -12.16 5.46
N MET A 125 5.63 -12.98 4.93
CA MET A 125 4.28 -12.56 4.50
C MET A 125 3.26 -12.40 5.63
N GLN A 126 3.58 -12.79 6.87
CA GLN A 126 2.70 -12.66 8.04
C GLN A 126 1.26 -13.19 7.79
N GLY A 127 1.12 -14.32 7.09
CA GLY A 127 -0.18 -14.96 6.80
C GLY A 127 -1.01 -14.29 5.69
N LEU A 128 -0.44 -13.37 4.91
CA LEU A 128 -1.07 -12.86 3.68
C LEU A 128 -1.09 -13.97 2.61
N GLN A 129 -2.15 -13.98 1.81
CA GLN A 129 -2.48 -15.11 0.92
C GLN A 129 -1.92 -14.98 -0.50
N TRP A 130 -1.38 -13.82 -0.88
CA TRP A 130 -0.74 -13.67 -2.19
C TRP A 130 0.72 -14.12 -2.17
N THR A 131 1.22 -14.47 -3.34
CA THR A 131 2.63 -14.82 -3.56
C THR A 131 3.29 -13.81 -4.48
N VAL A 132 4.60 -13.63 -4.33
CA VAL A 132 5.42 -12.85 -5.25
C VAL A 132 6.26 -13.81 -6.08
N THR A 133 6.21 -13.65 -7.40
CA THR A 133 6.98 -14.44 -8.36
C THR A 133 8.01 -13.55 -9.04
N GLU A 134 9.24 -14.04 -9.20
CA GLU A 134 10.20 -13.38 -10.09
C GLU A 134 9.84 -13.68 -11.55
N LEU A 135 9.89 -12.65 -12.40
CA LEU A 135 9.67 -12.75 -13.84
C LEU A 135 10.98 -13.12 -14.56
#